data_AF-A0A2M7STC0-F1
#
_entry.id   AF-A0A2M7STC0-F1
#
_cell.length_a   1.000
_cell.length_b   1.000
_cell.length_c   1.000
_cell.angle_alpha   90.00
_cell.angle_beta   90.00
_cell.angle_gamma   90.00
#
_symmetry.space_group_name_H-M   'P 1'
#
loop_
_entity.id
_entity.type
_entity.pdbx_description
1 polymer ?
#
loop_
_entity_poly.entity_id
_entity_poly.type
_entity_poly.pdbx_seq_one_letter_code
_entity_poly.pdbx_strand_id
1 'polypeptide(L)' 'ADDSWLLIRPSGTEPVLRVYAEGRDMEMVKALLGYGEKVAASVT' A
#
# COMPACT_ATOMS: atom_id res chain seq x y z
N ALA A 1 6.20 13.44 10.50
CA ALA A 1 5.22 12.58 9.80
C ALA A 1 4.01 12.46 10.69
N ASP A 2 2.84 12.41 10.11
CA ASP A 2 1.52 12.39 10.72
C ASP A 2 1.09 10.97 11.13
N ASP A 3 2.07 10.14 11.53
CA ASP A 3 2.00 8.72 11.91
C ASP A 3 1.33 7.76 10.90
N SER A 4 0.86 8.27 9.76
CA SER A 4 0.34 7.47 8.65
C SER A 4 1.44 6.71 7.93
N TRP A 5 1.14 5.50 7.46
CA TRP A 5 2.11 4.64 6.79
C TRP A 5 1.50 3.85 5.63
N LEU A 6 2.38 3.40 4.74
CA LEU A 6 2.10 2.50 3.62
C LEU A 6 3.18 1.40 3.62
N LEU A 7 2.74 0.15 3.57
CA LEU A 7 3.61 -1.03 3.50
C LEU A 7 3.27 -1.84 2.25
N ILE A 8 4.28 -2.09 1.41
CA ILE A 8 4.19 -3.00 0.26
C ILE A 8 5.12 -4.16 0.53
N ARG A 9 4.61 -5.39 0.44
CA ARG A 9 5.44 -6.60 0.60
C ARG A 9 5.10 -7.67 -0.43
N PRO A 10 6.11 -8.31 -1.05
CA PRO A 10 5.86 -9.51 -1.83
C PRO A 10 5.47 -10.67 -0.93
N SER A 11 4.59 -11.52 -1.43
CA SER A 11 4.32 -12.83 -0.83
C SER A 11 5.49 -13.77 -1.09
N GLY A 12 5.87 -14.58 -0.10
CA GLY A 12 6.93 -15.59 -0.26
C GLY A 12 6.45 -16.89 -0.89
N THR A 13 5.14 -17.15 -0.90
CA THR A 13 4.55 -18.44 -1.33
C THR A 13 3.58 -18.32 -2.49
N GLU A 14 3.20 -17.10 -2.88
CA GLU A 14 2.21 -16.83 -3.93
C GLU A 14 2.72 -15.70 -4.82
N PRO A 15 2.37 -15.65 -6.11
CA PRO A 15 2.79 -14.58 -7.01
C PRO A 15 1.93 -13.32 -6.83
N VAL A 16 1.88 -12.78 -5.60
CA VAL A 16 1.06 -11.62 -5.24
C VAL A 16 1.85 -10.61 -4.41
N LEU A 17 1.53 -9.32 -4.59
CA LEU A 17 1.98 -8.22 -3.73
C LEU A 17 0.86 -7.85 -2.76
N ARG A 18 1.20 -7.60 -1.49
CA ARG A 18 0.24 -7.13 -0.48
C ARG A 18 0.54 -5.66 -0.14
N VAL A 19 -0.51 -4.85 -0.12
CA VAL A 19 -0.47 -3.42 0.21
C VAL A 19 -1.30 -3.20 1.47
N TYR A 20 -0.72 -2.55 2.46
CA TYR A 20 -1.37 -2.16 3.72
C TYR A 20 -1.16 -0.67 3.93
N ALA A 21 -2.19 0.03 4.39
CA ALA A 21 -2.08 1.44 4.72
C ALA A 21 -2.82 1.76 6.01
N GLU A 22 -2.29 2.74 6.74
CA GLU A 22 -2.94 3.35 7.89
C GLU A 22 -2.91 4.86 7.72
N GLY A 23 -4.05 5.47 8.02
CA GLY A 23 -4.26 6.91 7.90
C GLY A 23 -5.22 7.39 8.96
N ARG A 24 -5.22 8.70 9.16
CA ARG A 24 -6.01 9.40 10.17
C ARG A 24 -7.52 9.31 9.93
N ASP A 25 -7.88 9.10 8.67
CA ASP A 25 -9.24 8.98 8.18
C ASP A 25 -9.26 8.07 6.93
N MET A 26 -10.47 7.72 6.52
CA MET A 26 -10.67 6.81 5.39
C MET A 26 -10.26 7.41 4.04
N GLU A 27 -10.30 8.73 3.88
CA GLU A 27 -9.91 9.36 2.61
C GLU A 27 -8.40 9.26 2.41
N MET A 28 -7.63 9.48 3.49
CA MET A 28 -6.19 9.26 3.50
C MET A 28 -5.83 7.79 3.27
N VAL A 29 -6.49 6.85 3.94
CA VAL A 29 -6.26 5.40 3.72
C VAL A 29 -6.47 5.04 2.26
N LYS A 30 -7.57 5.48 1.64
CA LYS A 30 -7.84 5.24 0.21
C LYS A 30 -6.78 5.86 -0.70
N ALA A 31 -6.33 7.08 -0.39
CA ALA A 31 -5.27 7.74 -1.16
C ALA A 31 -3.94 6.97 -1.08
N LEU A 32 -3.57 6.49 0.11
CA LEU A 32 -2.37 5.68 0.32
C LEU A 32 -2.45 4.33 -0.37
N LEU A 33 -3.59 3.64 -0.29
CA LEU A 33 -3.81 2.37 -1.00
C LEU A 33 -3.73 2.55 -2.52
N GLY A 34 -4.39 3.57 -3.07
CA GLY A 34 -4.35 3.86 -4.51
C GLY A 34 -2.94 4.25 -4.99
N TYR A 35 -2.16 4.93 -4.16
CA TYR A 35 -0.73 5.15 -4.44
C TYR A 35 0.06 3.84 -4.41
N GLY A 36 -0.14 3.00 -3.38
CA GLY A 36 0.53 1.72 -3.23
C GLY A 36 0.24 0.74 -4.37
N GLU A 37 -0.99 0.70 -4.88
CA GLU A 37 -1.37 -0.09 -6.05
C GLU A 37 -0.62 0.35 -7.31
N LYS A 38 -0.49 1.65 -7.55
CA LYS A 38 0.27 2.19 -8.70
C LYS A 38 1.75 1.83 -8.61
N VAL A 39 2.33 1.95 -7.41
CA VAL A 39 3.73 1.55 -7.19
C VAL A 39 3.89 0.05 -7.42
N ALA A 40 3.04 -0.79 -6.83
CA ALA A 40 3.08 -2.24 -6.99
C ALA A 40 2.95 -2.67 -8.47
N ALA A 41 2.07 -2.00 -9.24
CA ALA A 41 1.89 -2.25 -10.67
C ALA A 41 3.09 -1.81 -11.52
N SER A 42 3.92 -0.88 -11.04
CA SER A 42 5.10 -0.38 -11.78
C SER A 42 6.34 -1.27 -11.65
N VAL A 43 6.29 -2.32 -10.83
CA VAL A 43 7.42 -3.23 -10.53
C VAL A 43 7.40 -4.51 -11.40
N THR A 44 6.57 -4.57 -12.44
CA THR A 44 6.66 -5.57 -13.52
C THR A 44 7.76 -5.24 -14.53
#